data_AF-A0A1C7EG40-F1
#
_entry.id   AF-A0A1C7EG40-F1
#
_cell.length_a   1.000
_cell.length_b   1.000
_cell.length_c   1.000
_cell.angle_alpha   90.00
_cell.angle_beta   90.00
_cell.angle_gamma   90.00
#
_symmetry.space_group_name_H-M   'P 1'
#
loop_
_entity.id
_entity.type
_entity.pdbx_description
1 polymer ?
#
loop_
_entity_poly.entity_id
_entity_poly.type
_entity_poly.pdbx_seq_one_letter_code
_entity_poly.pdbx_strand_id
1 'polypeptide(L)'
;MKRSLKLTKEQLEPYFLEWECNSAQLAELHKQRNKAAELTKDGLTIYKKLLTHCRQALQDDGFEPLNGSERLAFIESSPGTYAAYRQLSELFRELKKMIARKRIEFKHLNES
;
A
#
# COMPACT_ATOMS: atom_id res chain seq x y z
N MET A 1 22.81 -5.14 18.63
CA MET A 1 21.74 -4.19 18.25
C MET A 1 21.05 -4.72 17.00
N LYS A 2 19.78 -5.14 17.08
CA LYS A 2 19.00 -5.50 15.88
C LYS A 2 18.79 -4.21 15.10
N ARG A 3 19.30 -4.13 13.87
CA ARG A 3 19.04 -3.01 12.97
C ARG A 3 17.55 -3.01 12.67
N SER A 4 16.76 -2.17 13.35
CA SER A 4 15.42 -1.82 12.86
C SER A 4 15.60 -1.34 11.42
N LEU A 5 14.99 -2.05 10.46
CA LEU A 5 14.83 -1.54 9.12
C LEU A 5 14.03 -0.26 9.28
N LYS A 6 14.65 0.90 9.05
CA LYS A 6 13.96 2.19 9.19
C LYS A 6 12.97 2.32 8.04
N LEU A 7 11.81 2.93 8.28
CA LEU A 7 10.88 3.32 7.19
C LEU A 7 11.46 4.53 6.44
N THR A 8 12.57 4.36 5.71
CA THR A 8 13.18 5.49 4.99
C THR A 8 12.39 5.84 3.74
N LYS A 9 12.56 7.06 3.24
CA LYS A 9 11.86 7.50 2.04
C LYS A 9 12.29 6.64 0.84
N GLU A 10 13.59 6.40 0.72
CA GLU A 10 14.26 5.74 -0.39
C GLU A 10 13.83 4.27 -0.52
N GLN A 11 13.55 3.60 0.61
CA GLN A 11 13.07 2.22 0.61
C GLN A 11 11.59 2.10 0.21
N LEU A 12 10.81 3.15 0.45
CA LEU A 12 9.36 3.13 0.26
C LEU A 12 8.92 3.75 -1.07
N GLU A 13 9.68 4.71 -1.58
CA GLU A 13 9.40 5.44 -2.82
C GLU A 13 9.20 4.53 -4.05
N PRO A 14 9.98 3.44 -4.25
CA PRO A 14 9.76 2.52 -5.36
C PRO A 14 8.34 1.94 -5.40
N TYR A 15 7.77 1.54 -4.26
CA TYR A 15 6.41 0.98 -4.20
C TYR A 15 5.35 2.02 -4.58
N PHE A 16 5.54 3.27 -4.17
CA PHE A 16 4.59 4.34 -4.48
C PHE A 16 4.68 4.79 -5.94
N LEU A 17 5.87 4.83 -6.53
CA LEU A 17 6.04 5.14 -7.95
C LEU A 17 5.44 4.04 -8.83
N GLU A 18 5.66 2.76 -8.47
CA GLU A 18 5.06 1.63 -9.16
C GLU A 18 3.53 1.68 -9.08
N TRP A 19 2.99 1.98 -7.88
CA TRP A 19 1.56 2.19 -7.69
C TRP A 19 1.01 3.39 -8.46
N GLU A 20 1.70 4.52 -8.53
CA GLU A 20 1.24 5.71 -9.27
C GLU A 20 1.10 5.40 -10.78
N CYS A 21 2.06 4.68 -11.35
CA CYS A 21 1.98 4.21 -12.73
C CYS A 21 0.82 3.23 -12.96
N ASN A 22 0.70 2.23 -12.08
CA ASN A 22 -0.37 1.22 -12.14
C ASN A 22 -1.77 1.86 -11.97
N SER A 23 -1.93 2.76 -11.00
CA SER A 23 -3.19 3.44 -10.70
C SER A 23 -3.64 4.35 -11.84
N ALA A 24 -2.72 5.01 -12.54
CA ALA A 24 -3.05 5.82 -13.71
C ALA A 24 -3.62 4.97 -14.85
N GLN A 25 -3.01 3.80 -15.11
CA GLN A 25 -3.50 2.84 -16.10
C GLN A 25 -4.85 2.23 -15.68
N LEU A 26 -5.03 1.88 -14.40
CA LEU A 26 -6.31 1.39 -13.88
C LEU A 26 -7.44 2.41 -14.05
N ALA A 27 -7.16 3.68 -13.78
CA ALA A 27 -8.13 4.76 -13.97
C ALA A 27 -8.61 4.84 -15.42
N GLU A 28 -7.68 4.74 -16.39
CA GLU A 28 -8.03 4.77 -17.81
C GLU A 28 -8.79 3.51 -18.25
N LEU A 29 -8.38 2.31 -17.83
CA LEU A 29 -9.10 1.07 -18.14
C LEU A 29 -10.54 1.11 -17.64
N HIS A 30 -10.77 1.60 -16.41
CA HIS A 30 -12.13 1.74 -15.88
C HIS A 30 -12.95 2.79 -16.61
N LYS A 31 -12.33 3.91 -17.03
CA LYS A 31 -12.99 4.92 -17.87
C LYS A 31 -13.42 4.33 -19.22
N GLN A 32 -12.58 3.48 -19.82
CA GLN A 32 -12.86 2.77 -21.06
C GLN A 32 -13.75 1.54 -20.89
N ARG A 33 -14.15 1.18 -19.65
CA ARG A 33 -14.85 -0.07 -19.32
C ARG A 33 -14.13 -1.33 -19.85
N ASN A 34 -12.80 -1.30 -19.84
CA ASN A 34 -11.93 -2.38 -20.31
C ASN A 34 -11.50 -3.28 -19.15
N LYS A 35 -10.84 -4.40 -19.45
CA LYS A 35 -10.39 -5.42 -18.49
C LYS A 35 -9.30 -4.83 -17.56
N ALA A 36 -9.66 -4.57 -16.31
CA ALA A 36 -8.77 -4.04 -15.29
C ALA A 36 -8.22 -5.12 -14.32
N ALA A 37 -8.74 -6.36 -14.38
CA ALA A 37 -8.50 -7.37 -13.36
C ALA A 37 -7.02 -7.72 -13.14
N GLU A 38 -6.25 -7.92 -14.22
CA GLU A 38 -4.82 -8.25 -14.09
C GLU A 38 -4.02 -7.10 -13.51
N LEU A 39 -4.29 -5.87 -13.97
CA LEU A 39 -3.61 -4.69 -13.47
C LEU A 39 -3.95 -4.41 -11.98
N THR A 40 -5.18 -4.73 -11.55
CA THR A 40 -5.57 -4.67 -10.13
C THR A 40 -4.80 -5.70 -9.30
N LYS A 41 -4.57 -6.91 -9.82
CA LYS A 41 -3.75 -7.93 -9.13
C LYS A 41 -2.28 -7.51 -9.03
N ASP A 42 -1.76 -6.83 -10.04
CA ASP A 42 -0.42 -6.23 -9.99
C ASP A 42 -0.36 -5.16 -8.88
N GLY A 43 -1.33 -4.25 -8.86
CA GLY A 43 -1.47 -3.24 -7.80
C GLY A 43 -1.56 -3.86 -6.40
N LEU A 44 -2.32 -4.94 -6.26
CA LEU A 44 -2.44 -5.69 -5.01
C LEU A 44 -1.11 -6.32 -4.59
N THR A 45 -0.34 -6.84 -5.56
CA THR A 45 0.99 -7.41 -5.31
C THR A 45 1.96 -6.33 -4.79
N ILE A 46 1.95 -5.15 -5.40
CA ILE A 46 2.73 -3.98 -4.94
C ILE A 46 2.34 -3.63 -3.50
N TYR A 47 1.03 -3.56 -3.23
CA TYR A 47 0.51 -3.23 -1.91
C TYR A 47 0.95 -4.23 -0.84
N LYS A 48 0.82 -5.54 -1.11
CA LYS A 48 1.22 -6.60 -0.17
C LYS A 48 2.71 -6.56 0.14
N LYS A 49 3.56 -6.29 -0.86
CA LYS A 49 5.01 -6.12 -0.67
C LYS A 49 5.31 -4.91 0.23
N LEU A 50 4.67 -3.77 -0.04
CA LEU A 50 4.80 -2.57 0.78
C LEU A 50 4.35 -2.80 2.22
N LEU A 51 3.20 -3.45 2.42
CA LEU A 51 2.67 -3.76 3.75
C LEU A 51 3.61 -4.70 4.51
N THR A 52 4.11 -5.74 3.86
CA THR A 52 5.09 -6.69 4.42
C THR A 52 6.36 -5.97 4.84
N HIS A 53 6.90 -5.10 3.98
CA HIS A 53 8.06 -4.28 4.30
C HIS A 53 7.81 -3.43 5.56
N CYS A 54 6.63 -2.81 5.66
CA CYS A 54 6.28 -1.98 6.82
C CYS A 54 6.19 -2.80 8.11
N ARG A 55 5.53 -3.97 8.08
CA ARG A 55 5.41 -4.87 9.23
C ARG A 55 6.79 -5.33 9.72
N GLN A 56 7.67 -5.71 8.79
CA GLN A 56 9.05 -6.10 9.11
C GLN A 56 9.88 -4.96 9.70
N ALA A 57 9.76 -3.75 9.13
CA ALA A 57 10.44 -2.55 9.61
C ALA A 57 10.00 -2.14 11.02
N LEU A 58 8.71 -2.25 11.29
CA LEU A 58 8.09 -1.91 12.57
C LEU A 58 8.15 -3.03 13.61
N GLN A 59 8.47 -4.26 13.19
CA GLN A 59 8.31 -5.48 13.99
C GLN A 59 6.88 -5.61 14.55
N ASP A 60 5.89 -5.27 13.72
CA ASP A 60 4.47 -5.21 14.07
C ASP A 60 3.65 -5.89 12.96
N ASP A 61 3.30 -7.16 13.16
CA ASP A 61 2.49 -7.93 12.21
C ASP A 61 1.04 -7.43 12.12
N GLY A 62 0.57 -6.71 13.14
CA GLY A 62 -0.75 -6.09 13.19
C GLY A 62 -0.83 -4.75 12.46
N PHE A 63 0.29 -4.24 11.94
CA PHE A 63 0.31 -2.98 11.20
C PHE A 63 -0.47 -3.12 9.89
N GLU A 64 -1.66 -2.53 9.83
CA GLU A 64 -2.49 -2.41 8.64
C GLU A 64 -3.48 -1.23 8.72
N PRO A 65 -3.97 -0.72 7.59
CA PRO A 65 -5.07 0.24 7.58
C PRO A 65 -6.37 -0.34 8.15
N LEU A 66 -7.35 0.53 8.39
CA LEU A 66 -8.65 0.13 8.93
C LEU A 66 -9.32 -0.91 8.00
N ASN A 67 -9.70 -2.04 8.60
CA ASN A 67 -10.29 -3.19 7.92
C ASN A 67 -9.43 -3.68 6.73
N GLY A 68 -8.11 -3.55 6.84
CA GLY A 68 -7.17 -3.84 5.76
C GLY A 68 -7.35 -5.25 5.22
N SER A 69 -7.38 -6.25 6.09
CA SER A 69 -7.55 -7.65 5.71
C SER A 69 -8.87 -7.94 4.96
N GLU A 70 -9.99 -7.39 5.43
CA GLU A 70 -11.30 -7.56 4.77
C GLU A 70 -11.34 -6.91 3.38
N ARG A 71 -10.76 -5.71 3.25
CA ARG A 71 -10.69 -4.98 1.99
C ARG A 71 -9.79 -5.68 0.99
N LEU A 72 -8.67 -6.26 1.44
CA LEU A 72 -7.81 -7.08 0.59
C LEU A 72 -8.54 -8.32 0.07
N ALA A 73 -9.25 -9.04 0.94
CA ALA A 73 -10.06 -10.20 0.53
C ALA A 73 -11.14 -9.80 -0.50
N PHE A 74 -11.78 -8.66 -0.31
CA PHE A 74 -12.72 -8.12 -1.30
C PHE A 74 -12.05 -7.86 -2.66
N ILE A 75 -10.91 -7.17 -2.68
CA ILE A 75 -10.17 -6.86 -3.92
C ILE A 75 -9.77 -8.15 -4.65
N GLU A 76 -9.31 -9.16 -3.92
CA GLU A 76 -8.94 -10.48 -4.47
C GLU A 76 -10.12 -11.21 -5.10
N SER A 77 -11.30 -11.12 -4.46
CA SER A 77 -12.51 -11.78 -4.96
C SER A 77 -13.09 -11.08 -6.20
N SER A 78 -12.84 -9.77 -6.35
CA SER A 78 -13.53 -8.92 -7.33
C SER A 78 -12.59 -7.95 -8.09
N PRO A 79 -11.42 -8.40 -8.61
CA PRO A 79 -10.35 -7.50 -9.06
C PRO A 79 -10.69 -6.69 -10.30
N GLY A 80 -11.67 -7.13 -11.10
CA GLY A 80 -12.13 -6.41 -12.29
C GLY A 80 -13.09 -5.26 -12.01
N THR A 81 -13.52 -5.06 -10.77
CA THR A 81 -14.54 -4.06 -10.44
C THR A 81 -13.92 -2.70 -10.14
N TYR A 82 -14.63 -1.62 -10.50
CA TYR A 82 -14.22 -0.26 -10.11
C TYR A 82 -14.13 -0.10 -8.59
N ALA A 83 -15.01 -0.80 -7.85
CA ALA A 83 -14.96 -0.84 -6.40
C ALA A 83 -13.63 -1.41 -5.88
N ALA A 84 -13.13 -2.50 -6.45
CA ALA A 84 -11.82 -3.06 -6.06
C ALA A 84 -10.67 -2.08 -6.33
N TYR A 85 -10.64 -1.44 -7.50
CA TYR A 85 -9.68 -0.38 -7.79
C TYR A 85 -9.74 0.75 -6.74
N ARG A 86 -10.93 1.27 -6.44
CA ARG A 86 -11.11 2.33 -5.45
C ARG A 86 -10.65 1.89 -4.06
N GLN A 87 -11.01 0.69 -3.64
CA GLN A 87 -10.58 0.13 -2.35
C GLN A 87 -9.05 0.05 -2.26
N LEU A 88 -8.39 -0.39 -3.32
CA LEU A 88 -6.93 -0.46 -3.39
C LEU A 88 -6.28 0.92 -3.32
N SER A 89 -6.80 1.91 -4.08
CA SER A 89 -6.31 3.30 -4.01
C SER A 89 -6.41 3.89 -2.60
N GLU A 90 -7.52 3.62 -1.91
CA GLU A 90 -7.74 4.08 -0.55
C GLU A 90 -6.78 3.39 0.44
N LEU A 91 -6.52 2.08 0.28
CA LEU A 91 -5.55 1.36 1.10
C LEU A 91 -4.14 1.95 0.96
N PHE A 92 -3.68 2.28 -0.26
CA PHE A 92 -2.40 2.95 -0.47
C PHE A 92 -2.35 4.33 0.20
N ARG A 93 -3.43 5.11 0.09
CA ARG A 93 -3.54 6.46 0.67
C ARG A 93 -3.46 6.41 2.20
N GLU A 94 -4.18 5.48 2.82
CA GLU A 94 -4.18 5.29 4.26
C GLU A 94 -2.81 4.82 4.76
N LEU A 95 -2.23 3.81 4.10
CA LEU A 95 -0.93 3.27 4.47
C LEU A 95 0.18 4.35 4.37
N LYS A 96 0.17 5.18 3.32
CA LYS A 96 1.10 6.32 3.17
C LYS A 96 1.02 7.30 4.34
N LYS A 97 -0.18 7.59 4.83
CA LYS A 97 -0.38 8.46 6.02
C LYS A 97 0.13 7.80 7.30
N MET A 98 -0.15 6.51 7.49
CA MET A 98 0.32 5.75 8.65
C MET A 98 1.86 5.69 8.70
N ILE A 99 2.50 5.41 7.57
CA ILE A 99 3.96 5.44 7.42
C ILE A 99 4.51 6.82 7.78
N ALA A 100 3.93 7.90 7.25
CA ALA A 100 4.40 9.26 7.53
C ALA A 100 4.34 9.57 9.04
N ARG A 101 3.24 9.19 9.69
CA ARG A 101 3.10 9.30 11.14
C ARG A 101 4.19 8.52 11.89
N LYS A 102 4.43 7.26 11.52
CA LYS A 102 5.48 6.42 12.14
C LYS A 102 6.88 7.01 11.97
N ARG A 103 7.18 7.58 10.81
CA ARG A 103 8.46 8.26 10.56
C ARG A 103 8.68 9.47 11.46
N ILE A 104 7.62 10.25 11.72
CA ILE A 104 7.66 11.38 12.67
C ILE A 104 7.87 10.89 14.10
N GLU A 105 7.11 9.86 14.53
CA GLU A 105 7.28 9.23 15.85
C GLU A 105 8.72 8.75 16.07
N PHE A 106 9.33 8.09 15.08
CA PHE A 106 10.74 7.67 15.16
C PHE A 106 11.73 8.82 15.18
N LYS A 107 11.45 9.94 14.49
CA LYS A 107 12.33 11.11 14.56
C LYS A 107 12.36 11.68 15.98
N HIS A 108 11.20 11.87 16.59
CA HIS A 108 11.09 12.38 17.96
C HIS A 108 11.74 11.46 19.00
N LEU A 109 11.59 10.14 18.87
CA LEU A 109 12.24 9.17 19.76
C LEU A 109 13.77 9.18 19.68
N ASN A 110 14.37 9.57 18.55
CA ASN A 110 15.82 9.64 18.39
C ASN A 110 16.41 11.01 18.80
N GLU A 111 15.55 12.02 19.01
CA GLU A 111 15.92 13.39 19.43
C GLU A 111 15.68 13.62 20.93
N SER A 112 15.05 12.66 21.64
CA SER A 112 14.79 12.68 23.09
C SER A 112 15.79 11.81 23.85
#